data_AF-A0A520K519-F1
#
_entry.id   AF-A0A520K519-F1
#
_cell.length_a   1.000
_cell.length_b   1.000
_cell.length_c   1.000
_cell.angle_alpha   90.00
_cell.angle_beta   90.00
_cell.angle_gamma   90.00
#
_symmetry.space_group_name_H-M   'P 1'
#
loop_
_entity.id
_entity.type
_entity.pdbx_description
1 polymer ?
#
loop_
_entity_poly.entity_id
_entity_poly.type
_entity_poly.pdbx_seq_one_letter_code
_entity_poly.pdbx_strand_id
1 'polypeptide(L)'
;MITKQAKRPYPPSPIRLADIELLAVGCGGETSPLTLEIVDLYDVLGDMVPATAVSGVFAVNTGPGGDPNNVSAVVALKLAASDGWDPAIDVDGDGQVTSLDALMLLSALGVV
;
A
#
# COMPACT_ATOMS: atom_id res chain seq x y z
N MET A 1 -16.49 4.36 -10.98
CA MET A 1 -17.09 5.42 -10.13
C MET A 1 -18.10 4.75 -9.22
N ILE A 2 -17.91 4.82 -7.90
CA ILE A 2 -18.88 4.28 -6.93
C ILE A 2 -19.63 5.47 -6.33
N THR A 3 -20.95 5.51 -6.51
CA THR A 3 -21.80 6.56 -5.93
C THR A 3 -22.52 5.97 -4.72
N LYS A 4 -22.38 6.61 -3.55
CA LYS A 4 -23.11 6.25 -2.33
C LYS A 4 -23.90 7.45 -1.84
N GLN A 5 -25.17 7.22 -1.52
CA GLN A 5 -26.04 8.21 -0.88
C GLN A 5 -26.36 7.74 0.54
N ALA A 6 -26.13 8.61 1.53
CA ALA A 6 -26.50 8.36 2.92
C ALA A 6 -27.50 9.42 3.36
N LYS A 7 -28.75 9.02 3.60
CA LYS A 7 -29.78 9.89 4.18
C LYS A 7 -29.84 9.61 5.68
N ARG A 8 -29.01 10.30 6.48
CA ARG A 8 -29.04 10.18 7.95
C ARG A 8 -29.27 11.55 8.60
N PRO A 9 -30.30 11.69 9.47
CA PRO A 9 -30.49 12.90 10.25
C PRO A 9 -29.39 12.97 11.31
N TYR A 10 -28.48 13.93 11.16
CA TYR A 10 -27.44 14.31 12.13
C TYR A 10 -26.69 13.13 12.77
N PRO A 11 -25.70 12.52 12.07
CA PRO A 11 -24.87 11.51 12.70
C PRO A 11 -23.92 12.14 13.73
N PRO A 12 -23.57 11.41 14.80
CA PRO A 12 -22.52 11.84 15.71
C PRO A 12 -21.23 12.05 14.90
N SER A 13 -20.58 13.19 15.09
CA SER A 13 -19.34 13.54 14.41
C SER A 13 -18.16 12.84 15.09
N PRO A 14 -17.29 12.10 14.37
CA PRO A 14 -17.28 11.81 12.93
C PRO A 14 -18.11 10.58 12.50
N ILE A 15 -18.63 10.60 11.26
CA ILE A 15 -19.37 9.48 10.64
C ILE A 15 -18.53 8.70 9.61
N ARG A 16 -18.64 7.38 9.62
CA ARG A 16 -18.21 6.49 8.53
C ARG A 16 -19.35 6.34 7.51
N LEU A 17 -19.12 6.77 6.27
CA LEU A 17 -20.14 6.72 5.21
C LEU A 17 -20.17 5.37 4.49
N ALA A 18 -19.00 4.76 4.27
CA ALA A 18 -18.86 3.48 3.59
C ALA A 18 -17.55 2.79 3.99
N ASP A 19 -17.55 1.47 3.86
CA ASP A 19 -16.35 0.66 3.72
C ASP A 19 -16.24 0.21 2.26
N ILE A 20 -15.04 0.27 1.71
CA ILE A 20 -14.74 -0.16 0.35
C ILE A 20 -13.68 -1.25 0.45
N GLU A 21 -13.98 -2.41 -0.09
CA GLU A 21 -13.01 -3.50 -0.23
C GLU A 21 -12.41 -3.44 -1.64
N LEU A 22 -11.08 -3.40 -1.71
CA LEU A 22 -10.32 -3.31 -2.95
C LEU A 22 -9.32 -4.45 -2.99
N LEU A 23 -9.21 -5.12 -4.15
CA LEU A 23 -8.10 -6.04 -4.40
C LEU A 23 -6.88 -5.22 -4.83
N ALA A 24 -5.80 -5.32 -4.05
CA ALA A 24 -4.52 -4.74 -4.43
C ALA A 24 -3.96 -5.50 -5.63
N VAL A 25 -3.61 -4.78 -6.70
CA VAL A 25 -2.87 -5.30 -7.86
C VAL A 25 -1.66 -4.39 -8.05
N GLY A 26 -0.46 -4.93 -7.85
CA GLY A 26 0.78 -4.16 -7.88
C GLY A 26 1.88 -4.82 -7.03
N CYS A 27 3.05 -4.20 -7.04
CA CYS A 27 4.21 -4.58 -6.23
C CYS A 27 4.26 -3.75 -4.94
N GLY A 28 4.98 -4.25 -3.93
CA GLY A 28 5.15 -3.49 -2.70
C GLY A 28 5.96 -2.21 -2.93
N GLY A 29 5.61 -1.16 -2.21
CA GLY A 29 6.16 0.19 -2.37
C GLY A 29 5.40 1.04 -3.40
N GLU A 30 4.51 0.44 -4.19
CA GLU A 30 3.67 1.18 -5.13
C GLU A 30 2.53 1.92 -4.43
N THR A 31 2.18 3.08 -4.99
CA THR A 31 1.09 3.91 -4.50
C THR A 31 0.11 4.21 -5.63
N SER A 32 -1.17 4.36 -5.27
CA SER A 32 -2.25 4.75 -6.15
C SER A 32 -3.05 5.88 -5.51
N PRO A 33 -3.42 6.93 -6.25
CA PRO A 33 -4.21 8.02 -5.70
C PRO A 33 -5.63 7.54 -5.35
N LEU A 34 -6.11 7.89 -4.14
CA LEU A 34 -7.51 7.75 -3.76
C LEU A 34 -8.19 9.13 -3.84
N THR A 35 -8.59 9.49 -5.05
CA THR A 35 -9.24 10.78 -5.31
C THR A 35 -10.70 10.76 -4.83
N LEU A 36 -11.07 11.74 -4.01
CA LEU A 36 -12.44 11.98 -3.60
C LEU A 36 -12.97 13.26 -4.25
N GLU A 37 -14.15 13.13 -4.86
CA GLU A 37 -14.92 14.25 -5.40
C GLU A 37 -16.27 14.29 -4.69
N ILE A 38 -16.61 15.44 -4.11
CA ILE A 38 -17.94 15.69 -3.56
C ILE A 38 -18.71 16.40 -4.68
N VAL A 39 -19.59 15.66 -5.35
CA VAL A 39 -20.44 16.21 -6.40
C VAL A 39 -21.53 17.07 -5.78
N ASP A 40 -22.34 16.46 -4.92
CA ASP A 40 -23.43 17.13 -4.21
C ASP A 40 -23.49 16.67 -2.75
N LEU A 41 -23.69 17.62 -1.83
CA LEU A 41 -23.99 17.36 -0.43
C LEU A 41 -25.13 18.29 -0.02
N TYR A 42 -26.22 17.73 0.49
CA TYR A 42 -27.39 18.48 0.94
C TYR A 42 -27.71 18.16 2.38
N ASP A 43 -28.31 19.11 3.08
CA ASP A 43 -28.86 18.89 4.41
C ASP A 43 -30.25 18.24 4.36
N VAL A 44 -30.90 18.12 5.52
CA VAL A 44 -32.24 17.50 5.62
C VAL A 44 -33.36 18.38 5.06
N LEU A 45 -33.12 19.68 4.87
CA LEU A 45 -34.04 20.65 4.28
C LEU A 45 -33.86 20.74 2.75
N GLY A 46 -32.80 20.15 2.21
CA GLY A 46 -32.47 20.15 0.79
C GLY A 46 -31.55 21.30 0.39
N ASP A 47 -30.98 22.02 1.35
CA ASP A 47 -30.02 23.09 1.10
C ASP A 47 -28.62 22.51 0.86
N MET A 48 -27.88 23.08 -0.09
CA MET A 48 -26.53 22.63 -0.40
C MET A 48 -25.58 22.93 0.76
N VAL A 49 -24.83 21.91 1.19
CA VAL A 49 -23.85 22.00 2.27
C VAL A 49 -22.44 22.10 1.66
N PRO A 50 -21.71 23.20 1.90
CA PRO A 50 -20.34 23.32 1.44
C PRO A 50 -19.45 22.31 2.18
N ALA A 51 -18.64 21.58 1.43
CA ALA A 51 -17.70 20.61 1.98
C ALA A 51 -16.41 20.58 1.17
N THR A 52 -15.31 20.26 1.85
CA THR A 52 -13.99 20.09 1.23
C THR A 52 -13.64 18.62 1.18
N ALA A 53 -13.43 18.08 -0.03
CA ALA A 53 -12.93 16.73 -0.19
C ALA A 53 -11.45 16.66 0.19
N VAL A 54 -11.08 15.66 0.98
CA VAL A 54 -9.68 15.36 1.30
C VAL A 54 -9.33 14.01 0.68
N SER A 55 -8.59 14.06 -0.42
CA SER A 55 -8.13 12.84 -1.11
C SER A 55 -7.01 12.16 -0.31
N GLY A 56 -6.88 10.84 -0.51
CA GLY A 56 -5.87 10.02 0.14
C GLY A 56 -4.96 9.31 -0.85
N VAL A 57 -4.12 8.43 -0.32
CA VAL A 57 -3.27 7.52 -1.10
C VAL A 57 -3.55 6.10 -0.62
N PHE A 58 -3.73 5.19 -1.58
CA PHE A 58 -3.64 3.76 -1.34
C PHE A 58 -2.19 3.34 -1.55
N ALA A 59 -1.55 2.76 -0.54
CA ALA A 59 -0.19 2.26 -0.64
C ALA A 59 -0.20 0.73 -0.48
N VAL A 60 0.40 0.03 -1.43
CA VAL A 60 0.75 -1.38 -1.24
C VAL A 60 2.03 -1.37 -0.41
N ASN A 61 1.88 -1.45 0.91
CA ASN A 61 3.05 -1.56 1.76
C ASN A 61 3.75 -2.88 1.42
N THR A 62 5.05 -2.80 1.21
CA THR A 62 5.86 -4.00 1.37
C THR A 62 5.64 -4.52 2.78
N GLY A 63 5.52 -5.85 2.92
CA GLY A 63 5.56 -6.45 4.24
C GLY A 63 6.85 -6.05 4.98
N PRO A 64 7.02 -6.40 6.26
CA PRO A 64 8.23 -6.11 7.03
C PRO A 64 9.57 -6.61 6.39
N GLY A 65 9.54 -7.27 5.23
CA GLY A 65 10.70 -7.60 4.41
C GLY A 65 11.05 -6.61 3.29
N GLY A 66 10.17 -5.68 2.89
CA GLY A 66 10.34 -5.00 1.59
C GLY A 66 10.79 -3.55 1.57
N ASP A 67 11.87 -3.23 2.25
CA ASP A 67 12.72 -2.12 1.79
C ASP A 67 14.00 -2.72 1.23
N PRO A 68 14.16 -2.90 -0.09
CA PRO A 68 15.41 -3.41 -0.69
C PRO A 68 16.64 -2.58 -0.30
N ASN A 69 16.46 -1.33 0.16
CA ASN A 69 17.53 -0.46 0.63
C ASN A 69 17.93 -0.68 2.11
N ASN A 70 17.13 -1.43 2.87
CA ASN A 70 17.40 -1.83 4.26
C ASN A 70 17.54 -3.34 4.43
N VAL A 71 17.60 -4.11 3.34
CA VAL A 71 17.86 -5.53 3.45
C VAL A 71 19.33 -5.76 3.79
N SER A 72 19.55 -6.34 4.97
CA SER A 72 20.85 -6.90 5.32
C SER A 72 21.14 -8.14 4.47
N ALA A 73 22.33 -8.22 3.85
CA ALA A 73 22.81 -9.43 3.17
C ALA A 73 22.73 -10.70 4.06
N VAL A 74 22.76 -10.53 5.39
CA VAL A 74 22.56 -11.63 6.36
C VAL A 74 21.13 -12.16 6.35
N VAL A 75 20.13 -11.30 6.12
CA VAL A 75 18.71 -11.70 6.01
C VAL A 75 18.50 -12.46 4.70
N ALA A 76 19.07 -11.98 3.59
CA ALA A 76 19.03 -12.68 2.31
C ALA A 76 19.70 -14.07 2.38
N LEU A 77 20.85 -14.18 3.05
CA LEU A 77 21.52 -15.46 3.23
C LEU A 77 20.70 -16.45 4.10
N LYS A 78 20.02 -15.95 5.13
CA LYS A 78 19.13 -16.78 5.95
C LYS A 78 17.90 -17.24 5.18
N LEU A 79 17.33 -16.38 4.34
CA LEU A 79 16.13 -16.70 3.56
C LEU A 79 16.45 -17.69 2.43
N ALA A 80 17.60 -17.51 1.77
CA ALA A 80 18.14 -18.46 0.80
C ALA A 80 18.42 -19.85 1.40
N ALA A 81 18.70 -19.92 2.70
CA ALA A 81 18.90 -21.18 3.42
C ALA A 81 17.58 -21.80 3.94
N SER A 82 16.46 -21.08 3.89
CA SER A 82 15.17 -21.50 4.44
C SER A 82 14.06 -21.66 3.40
N ASP A 83 14.37 -21.59 2.10
CA ASP A 83 13.41 -21.57 0.98
C ASP A 83 12.31 -20.49 1.15
N GLY A 84 12.63 -19.39 1.84
CA GLY A 84 11.67 -18.30 2.04
C GLY A 84 11.67 -17.36 0.84
N TRP A 85 10.51 -16.79 0.54
CA TRP A 85 10.35 -15.82 -0.56
C TRP A 85 10.13 -14.41 0.00
N ASP A 86 10.89 -13.45 -0.52
CA ASP A 86 10.69 -12.03 -0.26
C ASP A 86 11.09 -11.24 -1.52
N PRO A 87 10.14 -10.50 -2.14
CA PRO A 87 10.38 -9.81 -3.41
C PRO A 87 11.36 -8.63 -3.29
N ALA A 88 11.72 -8.19 -2.09
CA ALA A 88 12.72 -7.13 -1.93
C ALA A 88 14.15 -7.65 -1.86
N ILE A 89 14.34 -8.97 -1.83
CA ILE A 89 15.65 -9.60 -1.78
C ILE A 89 15.89 -10.54 -2.95
N ASP A 90 14.88 -10.85 -3.76
CA ASP A 90 15.00 -11.37 -5.12
C ASP A 90 15.52 -10.23 -6.02
N VAL A 91 16.85 -10.07 -6.03
CA VAL A 91 17.52 -8.94 -6.69
C VAL A 91 17.87 -9.23 -8.14
N ASP A 92 17.82 -10.51 -8.56
CA ASP A 92 17.94 -10.91 -9.96
C ASP A 92 16.57 -11.05 -10.67
N GLY A 93 15.48 -11.12 -9.91
CA GLY A 93 14.10 -11.15 -10.40
C GLY A 93 13.66 -12.52 -10.91
N ASP A 94 14.29 -13.61 -10.48
CA ASP A 94 14.00 -14.97 -10.93
C ASP A 94 12.82 -15.64 -10.20
N GLY A 95 12.25 -14.96 -9.20
CA GLY A 95 11.12 -15.41 -8.41
C GLY A 95 11.51 -16.31 -7.22
N GLN A 96 12.80 -16.46 -6.95
CA GLN A 96 13.35 -17.17 -5.80
C GLN A 96 14.30 -16.26 -5.02
N VAL A 97 14.62 -16.63 -3.78
CA VAL A 97 15.69 -15.99 -3.03
C VAL A 97 16.78 -17.03 -2.85
N THR A 98 17.91 -16.82 -3.50
CA THR A 98 19.02 -17.76 -3.55
C THR A 98 20.30 -17.16 -2.97
N SER A 99 21.36 -17.96 -2.92
CA SER A 99 22.69 -17.48 -2.55
C SER A 99 23.24 -16.46 -3.56
N LEU A 100 22.74 -16.45 -4.80
CA LEU A 100 23.10 -15.45 -5.81
C LEU A 100 22.58 -14.07 -5.41
N ASP A 101 21.33 -14.01 -4.97
CA ASP A 101 20.70 -12.79 -4.45
C ASP A 101 21.44 -12.22 -3.24
N ALA A 102 21.77 -13.10 -2.29
CA ALA A 102 22.53 -12.72 -1.10
C ALA A 102 23.91 -12.16 -1.45
N LEU A 103 24.57 -12.73 -2.46
CA LEU A 103 25.87 -12.25 -2.94
C LEU A 103 25.74 -10.89 -3.65
N MET A 104 24.69 -10.70 -4.47
CA MET A 104 24.41 -9.43 -5.13
C MET A 104 24.16 -8.32 -4.11
N LEU A 105 23.39 -8.59 -3.05
CA LEU A 105 23.20 -7.64 -1.94
C LEU A 105 24.50 -7.34 -1.19
N LEU A 106 25.36 -8.34 -0.95
CA LEU A 106 26.67 -8.12 -0.31
C LEU A 106 27.60 -7.25 -1.17
N SER A 107 27.56 -7.44 -2.49
CA SER A 107 28.31 -6.64 -3.46
C SER A 107 27.82 -5.20 -3.54
N ALA A 108 26.50 -4.97 -3.43
CA ALA A 108 25.91 -3.63 -3.39
C ALA A 108 26.30 -2.84 -2.12
N LEU A 109 26.61 -3.54 -1.03
CA LEU A 109 27.07 -2.95 0.24
C LEU A 109 28.59 -2.68 0.26
N GLY A 110 29.35 -3.10 -0.75
CA GLY A 110 30.81 -2.94 -0.80
C GLY A 110 31.57 -3.78 0.23
N VAL A 111 31.00 -4.91 0.66
CA VAL A 111 31.55 -5.79 1.71
C VAL A 111 32.38 -6.95 1.13
N VAL A 112 32.55 -7.02 -0.19
CA VAL A 112 33.31 -8.05 -0.93
C VAL A 112 34.19 -7.45 -2.00
#